data_AF-A0A9E5IQC1-F1
#
_entry.id   AF-A0A9E5IQC1-F1
#
_cell.length_a   1.000
_cell.length_b   1.000
_cell.length_c   1.000
_cell.angle_alpha   90.00
_cell.angle_beta   90.00
_cell.angle_gamma   90.00
#
_symmetry.space_group_name_H-M   'P 1'
#
loop_
_entity.id
_entity.type
_entity.pdbx_description
1 polymer ?
#
loop_
_entity_poly.entity_id
_entity_poly.type
_entity_poly.pdbx_seq_one_letter_code
_entity_poly.pdbx_strand_id
1 'polypeptide(L)' 'MANYSLMLSGLLNTAKALDTVGNNIANANTVGYKAGEYVFADQFARAVSPRDA' A
#
# COMPACT_ATOMS: atom_id res chain seq x y z
N MET A 1 -21.59 -2.63 -0.20
CA MET A 1 -20.60 -1.63 0.24
C MET A 1 -19.20 -2.25 0.39
N ALA A 2 -18.75 -3.08 -0.56
CA ALA A 2 -17.45 -3.79 -0.47
C ALA A 2 -16.41 -3.27 -1.47
N ASN A 3 -16.83 -2.51 -2.48
CA ASN A 3 -15.98 -2.00 -3.56
C ASN A 3 -15.19 -0.75 -3.17
N TYR A 4 -15.79 0.16 -2.40
CA TYR A 4 -15.12 1.39 -1.96
C TYR A 4 -13.93 1.12 -1.03
N SER A 5 -14.08 0.17 -0.09
CA SER A 5 -13.01 -0.20 0.85
C SER A 5 -11.79 -0.80 0.16
N LEU A 6 -11.99 -1.60 -0.90
CA LEU A 6 -10.91 -2.18 -1.70
C LEU A 6 -10.15 -1.13 -2.49
N MET A 7 -10.87 -0.19 -3.10
CA MET A 7 -10.21 0.89 -3.85
C MET A 7 -9.45 1.83 -2.90
N LEU A 8 -10.05 2.15 -1.76
CA LEU A 8 -9.43 2.98 -0.73
C LEU A 8 -8.19 2.29 -0.12
N SER A 9 -8.26 0.98 0.17
CA SER A 9 -7.10 0.25 0.69
C SER A 9 -5.96 0.15 -0.34
N GLY A 10 -6.29 -0.03 -1.63
CA GLY A 10 -5.31 0.05 -2.72
C GLY A 10 -4.60 1.40 -2.77
N LEU A 11 -5.37 2.50 -2.77
CA LEU A 11 -4.83 3.86 -2.79
C LEU A 11 -3.95 4.15 -1.57
N LEU A 12 -4.38 3.76 -0.37
CA LEU A 12 -3.61 3.92 0.85
C LEU A 12 -2.30 3.12 0.84
N ASN A 13 -2.33 1.89 0.31
CA ASN A 13 -1.13 1.07 0.17
C ASN A 13 -0.14 1.70 -0.83
N THR A 14 -0.64 2.25 -1.93
CA THR A 14 0.23 2.97 -2.89
C THR A 14 0.84 4.23 -2.28
N ALA A 15 0.09 4.99 -1.46
CA ALA A 15 0.61 6.16 -0.79
C ALA A 15 1.80 5.81 0.13
N LYS A 16 1.66 4.76 0.95
CA LYS A 16 2.74 4.27 1.83
C LYS A 16 3.97 3.77 1.05
N ALA A 17 3.75 3.14 -0.09
CA ALA A 17 4.84 2.73 -0.96
C ALA A 17 5.61 3.94 -1.49
N LEU A 18 4.90 4.99 -1.93
CA LEU A 18 5.51 6.25 -2.37
C LEU A 18 6.27 6.95 -1.24
N ASP A 19 5.76 6.93 -0.02
CA ASP A 19 6.46 7.50 1.14
C ASP A 19 7.79 6.78 1.42
N THR A 20 7.82 5.45 1.27
CA THR A 20 9.03 4.65 1.43
C THR A 20 10.06 4.98 0.35
N VAL A 21 9.60 5.08 -0.91
CA VAL A 21 10.45 5.51 -2.03
C VAL A 21 10.98 6.93 -1.84
N GLY A 22 10.13 7.86 -1.41
CA GLY A 22 10.51 9.24 -1.13
C GLY A 22 11.57 9.34 -0.03
N ASN A 23 11.41 8.59 1.05
CA ASN A 23 12.41 8.52 2.12
C ASN A 23 13.75 7.94 1.63
N ASN A 24 13.71 6.92 0.78
CA ASN A 24 14.94 6.35 0.20
C ASN A 24 15.67 7.37 -0.70
N ILE A 25 14.93 8.10 -1.55
CA ILE A 25 15.49 9.12 -2.43
C ILE A 25 16.09 10.27 -1.62
N ALA A 26 15.34 10.78 -0.63
CA ALA A 26 15.79 11.88 0.22
C ALA A 26 17.09 11.54 0.97
N ASN A 27 17.29 10.26 1.32
CA ASN A 27 18.48 9.79 2.04
C ASN A 27 19.52 9.09 1.16
N ALA A 28 19.41 9.18 -0.17
CA ALA A 28 20.30 8.46 -1.09
C ALA A 28 21.79 8.83 -0.93
N ASN A 29 22.09 10.05 -0.46
CA ASN A 29 23.45 10.54 -0.24
C ASN A 29 23.89 10.52 1.24
N THR A 30 23.07 9.96 2.13
CA THR A 30 23.39 9.89 3.55
C THR A 30 24.24 8.64 3.82
N VAL A 31 25.51 8.82 4.15
CA VAL A 31 26.45 7.70 4.40
C VAL A 31 25.93 6.81 5.53
N GLY A 32 25.85 5.51 5.28
CA GLY A 32 25.37 4.52 6.26
C GLY A 32 23.84 4.36 6.31
N TYR A 33 23.09 5.06 5.46
CA TYR A 33 21.64 4.85 5.33
C TYR A 33 21.32 3.44 4.83
N LYS A 34 20.25 2.85 5.39
CA LYS A 34 19.71 1.56 4.96
C LYS A 34 18.34 1.79 4.33
N ALA A 35 18.23 1.48 3.04
CA ALA A 35 16.97 1.60 2.32
C ALA A 35 15.93 0.61 2.85
N GLY A 36 14.69 1.09 2.98
CA GLY A 36 13.53 0.25 3.25
C GLY A 36 12.79 -0.11 1.96
N GLU A 37 12.13 -1.26 1.94
CA GLU A 37 11.30 -1.67 0.80
C GLU A 37 9.86 -1.89 1.26
N TYR A 38 8.90 -1.40 0.47
CA TYR A 38 7.49 -1.65 0.68
C TYR A 38 7.05 -2.85 -0.16
N VAL A 39 6.66 -3.95 0.49
CA VAL A 39 6.23 -5.17 -0.18
C VAL A 39 4.71 -5.29 -0.08
N PHE A 40 4.06 -5.45 -1.23
CA PHE A 40 2.62 -5.72 -1.28
C PHE A 40 2.34 -7.18 -0.96
N ALA A 41 1.25 -7.42 -0.24
CA ALA A 41 0.74 -8.74 0.04
C ALA A 41 -0.75 -8.79 -0.30
N ASP A 42 -1.21 -9.96 -0.76
CA ASP A 42 -2.62 -10.18 -1.07
C ASP A 42 -3.48 -10.12 0.19
N GLN A 43 -4.72 -9.67 0.04
CA GLN A 43 -5.72 -9.65 1.10
C GLN A 43 -6.93 -10.47 0.67
N PHE A 44 -7.37 -11.37 1.55
CA PHE A 44 -8.61 -12.12 1.32
C PHE A 44 -9.82 -11.18 1.46
N ALA A 45 -10.35 -10.73 0.33
CA ALA A 45 -11.60 -9.99 0.26
C ALA A 45 -12.78 -10.94 0.02
N ARG A 46 -13.68 -11.08 0.99
CA ARG A 46 -14.99 -11.73 0.75
C ARG A 46 -15.78 -10.85 -0.20
N ALA A 47 -15.93 -11.27 -1.45
CA ALA A 47 -16.91 -10.69 -2.36
C ALA A 47 -18.31 -10.93 -1.75
N VAL A 48 -18.88 -9.91 -1.11
CA VAL A 48 -20.28 -9.96 -0.69
C VAL A 48 -21.10 -10.01 -1.97
N SER A 49 -21.68 -11.18 -2.26
CA SER A 49 -22.59 -11.34 -3.40
C SER A 49 -23.72 -10.32 -3.24
N PRO A 50 -24.10 -9.59 -4.30
CA PRO A 50 -25.25 -8.68 -4.25
C PRO A 50 -26.58 -9.36 -3.86
N ARG A 51 -26.61 -10.70 -3.77
CA ARG A 51 -27.77 -11.51 -3.39
C ARG A 51 -27.85 -11.85 -1.90
N ASP A 52 -26.86 -11.44 -1.11
CA ASP A 52 -26.85 -11.67 0.35
C ASP A 52 -27.31 -10.42 1.13
N ALA A 53 -28.18 -9.60 0.53
CA ALA A 53 -28.84 -8.45 1.15
C ALA A 53 -30.36 -8.62 1.10
#